data_AF-A0A1G3J8P3-F1
#
_entry.id   AF-A0A1G3J8P3-F1
#
_cell.length_a   1.000
_cell.length_b   1.000
_cell.length_c   1.000
_cell.angle_alpha   90.00
_cell.angle_beta   90.00
_cell.angle_gamma   90.00
#
_symmetry.space_group_name_H-M   'P 1'
#
loop_
_entity.id
_entity.type
_entity.pdbx_description
1 polymer ?
#
loop_
_entity_poly.entity_id
_entity_poly.type
_entity_poly.pdbx_seq_one_letter_code
_entity_poly.pdbx_strand_id
1 'polypeptide(L)'
;MKKVFQFGIYPAIMLSASAIILYGIRSGYNQYLVTVPVITLTGILILVLEQWMPYEKNWVGGKDDWNLDLTYYIINYSIKLIAQFLFIWLAESISFLSLFPMQLPFWMQVIIALTIIDFFLFLVHWQSHKYQFLWKLHAIHHSSERLYFLNGEKRHALHQVIEGTPGIILCLVIGTPQPVVVVALAILAVNMFMQHTNLDYKAGILKKFFCVAELHRWHHRADYKDAQVNYGAWLTIWDRLFNTAYDSPKMQTELGAIGIAEEKNFPKNYWKQFLYPFNKKIRQNSKTILLIAAMLFINGIVFSQMYADAITGNWQLQDGSKKISVVKEDGKYVGKIYWVKDMSKNNEIGRRVLWNLEYDADDKEWKGGEIQLPDIGHSASCYIKLKDVNTAIVTGYHGMRLFGKTKTLTRVN
;
A
#
# COMPACT_ATOMS: atom_id res chain seq x y z
N MET A 1 27.68 -6.40 -30.65
CA MET A 1 26.95 -7.26 -29.68
C MET A 1 26.80 -6.61 -28.31
N LYS A 2 27.88 -6.18 -27.62
CA LYS A 2 27.79 -5.56 -26.27
C LYS A 2 26.83 -4.35 -26.17
N LYS A 3 26.91 -3.38 -27.09
CA LYS A 3 25.98 -2.22 -27.10
C LYS A 3 24.51 -2.62 -27.26
N VAL A 4 24.20 -3.54 -28.18
CA VAL A 4 22.83 -4.05 -28.39
C VAL A 4 22.30 -4.68 -27.10
N PHE A 5 23.15 -5.46 -26.42
CA PHE A 5 22.81 -6.06 -25.14
C PHE A 5 22.55 -5.01 -24.04
N GLN A 6 23.39 -3.97 -23.94
CA GLN A 6 23.24 -2.90 -22.96
C GLN A 6 21.91 -2.14 -23.08
N PHE A 7 21.44 -1.88 -24.31
CA PHE A 7 20.15 -1.22 -24.53
C PHE A 7 18.96 -2.18 -24.43
N GLY A 8 19.16 -3.47 -24.74
CA GLY A 8 18.10 -4.46 -24.74
C GLY A 8 17.74 -5.03 -23.37
N ILE A 9 18.69 -5.09 -22.43
CA ILE A 9 18.52 -5.84 -21.18
C ILE A 9 17.41 -5.30 -20.26
N TYR A 10 17.35 -3.97 -20.08
CA TYR A 10 16.33 -3.34 -19.25
C TYR A 10 14.91 -3.57 -19.79
N PRO A 11 14.59 -3.21 -21.05
CA PRO A 11 13.26 -3.48 -21.60
C PRO A 11 12.96 -4.97 -21.68
N ALA A 12 13.94 -5.84 -22.00
CA ALA A 12 13.72 -7.28 -22.06
C ALA A 12 13.30 -7.85 -20.69
N ILE A 13 14.02 -7.53 -19.61
CA ILE A 13 13.68 -7.99 -18.26
C ILE A 13 12.33 -7.41 -17.83
N MET A 14 12.12 -6.10 -17.97
CA MET A 14 10.88 -5.45 -17.54
C MET A 14 9.66 -5.99 -18.30
N LEU A 15 9.75 -6.12 -19.63
CA LEU A 15 8.62 -6.59 -20.45
C LEU A 15 8.34 -8.08 -20.21
N SER A 16 9.37 -8.93 -20.16
CA SER A 16 9.17 -10.36 -19.96
C SER A 16 8.60 -10.68 -18.57
N ALA A 17 9.17 -10.12 -17.51
CA ALA A 17 8.66 -10.30 -16.15
C ALA A 17 7.23 -9.76 -16.01
N SER A 18 6.97 -8.55 -16.51
CA SER A 18 5.63 -7.95 -16.46
C SER A 18 4.61 -8.76 -17.27
N ALA A 19 4.97 -9.27 -18.44
CA ALA A 19 4.09 -10.09 -19.28
C ALA A 19 3.76 -11.42 -18.59
N ILE A 20 4.74 -12.11 -18.03
CA ILE A 20 4.53 -13.39 -17.31
C ILE A 20 3.64 -13.16 -16.09
N ILE A 21 3.93 -12.13 -15.28
CA ILE A 21 3.11 -11.81 -14.10
C ILE A 21 1.68 -11.46 -14.52
N LEU A 22 1.52 -10.53 -15.46
CA LEU A 22 0.20 -10.05 -15.89
C LEU A 22 -0.63 -11.17 -16.50
N TYR A 23 -0.05 -11.95 -17.42
CA TYR A 23 -0.74 -13.06 -18.07
C TYR A 23 -1.05 -14.20 -17.09
N GLY A 24 -0.10 -14.53 -16.20
CA GLY A 24 -0.28 -15.58 -15.20
C GLY A 24 -1.44 -15.27 -14.27
N ILE A 25 -1.46 -14.07 -13.67
CA ILE A 25 -2.54 -13.65 -12.76
C ILE A 25 -3.86 -13.53 -13.51
N ARG A 26 -3.87 -12.92 -14.71
CA ARG A 26 -5.08 -12.79 -15.53
C ARG A 26 -5.69 -14.16 -15.91
N SER A 27 -4.85 -15.18 -16.09
CA SER A 27 -5.29 -16.54 -16.44
C SER A 27 -5.78 -17.33 -15.22
N GLY A 28 -5.82 -16.74 -14.03
CA GLY A 28 -6.34 -17.38 -12.82
C GLY A 28 -5.32 -18.25 -12.07
N TYR A 29 -4.03 -18.21 -12.43
CA TYR A 29 -3.01 -18.89 -11.65
C TYR A 29 -2.86 -18.27 -10.25
N ASN A 30 -2.52 -19.10 -9.26
CA ASN A 30 -2.27 -18.63 -7.91
C ASN A 30 -1.17 -17.57 -7.90
N GLN A 31 -1.44 -16.44 -7.26
CA GLN A 31 -0.55 -15.29 -7.31
C GLN A 31 0.85 -15.56 -6.78
N TYR A 32 0.99 -16.35 -5.72
CA TYR A 32 2.28 -16.66 -5.13
C TYR A 32 3.08 -17.60 -6.04
N LEU A 33 2.41 -18.53 -6.72
CA LEU A 33 3.04 -19.42 -7.69
C LEU A 33 3.51 -18.69 -8.96
N VAL A 34 3.00 -17.50 -9.23
CA VAL A 34 3.43 -16.66 -10.36
C VAL A 34 4.48 -15.65 -9.91
N THR A 35 4.19 -14.81 -8.91
CA THR A 35 5.04 -13.67 -8.56
C THR A 35 6.33 -14.09 -7.87
N VAL A 36 6.29 -15.07 -6.95
CA VAL A 36 7.47 -15.48 -6.19
C VAL A 36 8.55 -16.06 -7.12
N PRO A 37 8.24 -17.02 -8.02
CA PRO A 37 9.24 -17.54 -8.93
C PRO A 37 9.75 -16.48 -9.91
N VAL A 38 8.87 -15.64 -10.49
CA VAL A 38 9.30 -14.61 -11.45
C VAL A 38 10.25 -13.61 -10.80
N ILE A 39 9.92 -13.09 -9.62
CA ILE A 39 10.79 -12.14 -8.89
C ILE A 39 12.10 -12.81 -8.51
N THR A 40 12.06 -14.03 -7.97
CA THR A 40 13.26 -14.78 -7.55
C THR A 40 14.18 -15.06 -8.73
N LEU A 41 13.64 -15.59 -9.83
CA LEU A 41 14.42 -15.89 -11.04
C LEU A 41 14.97 -14.62 -11.68
N THR A 42 14.22 -13.51 -11.65
CA THR A 42 14.70 -12.21 -12.12
C THR A 42 15.85 -11.69 -11.25
N GLY A 43 15.76 -11.82 -9.93
CA GLY A 43 16.84 -11.47 -9.01
C GLY A 43 18.10 -12.31 -9.26
N ILE A 44 17.96 -13.63 -9.43
CA ILE A 44 19.08 -14.53 -9.78
C ILE A 44 19.70 -14.14 -11.12
N LEU A 45 18.87 -13.87 -12.13
CA LEU A 45 19.32 -13.43 -13.45
C LEU A 45 20.12 -12.13 -13.33
N ILE A 46 19.60 -11.13 -12.62
CA ILE A 46 20.29 -9.86 -12.41
C ILE A 46 21.61 -10.08 -11.67
N LEU A 47 21.63 -10.89 -10.61
CA LEU A 47 22.85 -11.22 -9.86
C LEU A 47 23.94 -11.83 -10.77
N VAL A 48 23.57 -12.77 -11.66
CA VAL A 48 24.51 -13.36 -12.63
C VAL A 48 25.00 -12.31 -13.62
N LEU A 49 24.09 -11.48 -14.13
CA LEU A 49 24.44 -10.43 -15.08
C LEU A 49 25.35 -9.36 -14.45
N GLU A 50 25.20 -9.07 -13.15
CA GLU A 50 26.04 -8.11 -12.41
C GLU A 50 27.50 -8.58 -12.34
N GLN A 51 27.75 -9.89 -12.36
CA GLN A 51 29.09 -10.46 -12.45
C GLN A 51 29.69 -10.27 -13.84
N TRP A 52 28.85 -10.39 -14.88
CA TRP A 52 29.30 -10.38 -16.27
C TRP A 52 29.46 -8.98 -16.87
N MET A 53 28.54 -8.06 -16.53
CA MET A 53 28.50 -6.70 -17.06
C MET A 53 28.26 -5.66 -15.95
N PRO A 54 29.18 -5.56 -14.98
CA PRO A 54 29.09 -4.54 -13.94
C PRO A 54 29.33 -3.14 -14.50
N TYR A 55 28.60 -2.18 -13.95
CA TYR A 55 28.83 -0.74 -14.06
C TYR A 55 30.10 -0.38 -13.31
N GLU A 56 30.21 -0.79 -12.05
CA GLU A 56 31.44 -0.68 -11.27
C GLU A 56 32.00 -2.04 -10.91
N LYS A 57 33.22 -2.33 -11.39
CA LYS A 57 33.89 -3.62 -11.16
C LYS A 57 34.18 -3.85 -9.67
N ASN A 58 34.52 -2.80 -8.94
CA ASN A 58 34.83 -2.88 -7.51
C ASN A 58 33.59 -3.12 -6.61
N TRP A 59 32.39 -3.06 -7.18
CA TRP A 59 31.15 -3.42 -6.46
C TRP A 59 30.80 -4.90 -6.60
N VAL A 60 31.48 -5.64 -7.48
CA VAL A 60 31.32 -7.08 -7.66
C VAL A 60 32.04 -7.83 -6.53
N GLY A 61 31.35 -8.75 -5.84
CA GLY A 61 31.92 -9.56 -4.75
C GLY A 61 32.05 -8.79 -3.42
N GLY A 62 30.92 -8.50 -2.78
CA GLY A 62 30.73 -7.46 -1.75
C GLY A 62 31.69 -7.33 -0.57
N LYS A 63 31.59 -6.18 0.11
CA LYS A 63 32.36 -5.76 1.30
C LYS A 63 31.85 -6.42 2.60
N ASP A 64 31.64 -7.73 2.61
CA ASP A 64 31.03 -8.49 3.73
C ASP A 64 29.61 -8.02 4.13
N ASP A 65 28.89 -7.37 3.21
CA ASP A 65 27.55 -6.78 3.41
C ASP A 65 26.39 -7.71 3.00
N TRP A 66 26.68 -8.78 2.24
CA TRP A 66 25.68 -9.67 1.68
C TRP A 66 24.72 -10.27 2.71
N ASN A 67 25.25 -10.77 3.84
CA ASN A 67 24.43 -11.38 4.88
C ASN A 67 23.46 -10.39 5.54
N LEU A 68 23.90 -9.14 5.70
CA LEU A 68 23.07 -8.06 6.23
C LEU A 68 21.93 -7.74 5.27
N ASP A 69 22.26 -7.54 3.99
CA ASP A 69 21.28 -7.18 2.97
C ASP A 69 20.29 -8.34 2.71
N LEU A 70 20.76 -9.60 2.79
CA LEU A 70 19.87 -10.77 2.74
C LEU A 70 18.94 -10.84 3.96
N THR A 71 19.42 -10.45 5.14
CA THR A 71 18.58 -10.35 6.34
C THR A 71 17.48 -9.31 6.13
N TYR A 72 17.83 -8.14 5.59
CA TYR A 72 16.85 -7.12 5.22
C TYR A 72 15.85 -7.64 4.20
N TYR A 73 16.31 -8.30 3.13
CA TYR A 73 15.46 -8.91 2.12
C TYR A 73 14.42 -9.83 2.73
N ILE A 74 14.83 -10.79 3.56
CA ILE A 74 13.91 -11.76 4.18
C ILE A 74 12.87 -11.02 5.03
N ILE A 75 13.30 -10.11 5.91
CA ILE A 75 12.40 -9.39 6.82
C ILE A 75 11.41 -8.51 6.04
N ASN A 76 11.92 -7.72 5.10
CA ASN A 76 11.11 -6.78 4.33
C ASN A 76 10.17 -7.51 3.36
N TYR A 77 10.59 -8.64 2.80
CA TYR A 77 9.72 -9.51 2.03
C TYR A 77 8.61 -10.13 2.88
N SER A 78 8.91 -10.61 4.09
CA SER A 78 7.89 -11.09 5.04
C SER A 78 6.87 -10.01 5.40
N ILE A 79 7.31 -8.76 5.63
CA ILE A 79 6.41 -7.63 5.88
C ILE A 79 5.48 -7.38 4.69
N LYS A 80 5.99 -7.46 3.45
CA LYS A 80 5.18 -7.32 2.23
C LYS A 80 4.12 -8.43 2.12
N LEU A 81 4.49 -9.68 2.41
CA LEU A 81 3.53 -10.79 2.43
C LEU A 81 2.43 -10.61 3.49
N ILE A 82 2.80 -10.15 4.69
CA ILE A 82 1.82 -9.83 5.75
C ILE A 82 0.90 -8.69 5.31
N ALA A 83 1.47 -7.61 4.73
CA ALA A 83 0.68 -6.49 4.23
C ALA A 83 -0.27 -6.92 3.10
N GLN A 84 0.17 -7.79 2.19
CA GLN A 84 -0.67 -8.37 1.14
C GLN A 84 -1.81 -9.21 1.73
N PHE A 85 -1.53 -10.06 2.71
CA PHE A 85 -2.55 -10.82 3.43
C PHE A 85 -3.57 -9.89 4.10
N LEU A 86 -3.11 -8.86 4.81
CA LEU A 86 -3.98 -7.88 5.46
C LEU A 86 -4.83 -7.10 4.46
N PHE A 87 -4.27 -6.73 3.30
CA PHE A 87 -5.03 -6.11 2.22
C PHE A 87 -6.16 -7.01 1.74
N ILE A 88 -5.88 -8.29 1.46
CA ILE A 88 -6.88 -9.26 1.01
C ILE A 88 -7.98 -9.41 2.07
N TRP A 89 -7.57 -9.66 3.31
CA TRP A 89 -8.48 -9.85 4.43
C TRP A 89 -9.38 -8.62 4.63
N LEU A 90 -8.82 -7.41 4.58
CA LEU A 90 -9.60 -6.17 4.67
C LEU A 90 -10.54 -6.01 3.47
N ALA A 91 -10.05 -6.21 2.25
CA ALA A 91 -10.82 -6.10 1.00
C ALA A 91 -12.05 -7.03 0.98
N GLU A 92 -11.93 -8.23 1.54
CA GLU A 92 -13.02 -9.20 1.66
C GLU A 92 -13.93 -8.92 2.86
N SER A 93 -13.39 -8.30 3.92
CA SER A 93 -14.12 -8.02 5.15
C SER A 93 -14.92 -6.72 5.09
N ILE A 94 -14.49 -5.71 4.34
CA ILE A 94 -15.13 -4.39 4.41
C ILE A 94 -15.62 -4.02 3.03
N SER A 95 -16.80 -3.39 2.95
CA SER A 95 -17.25 -2.78 1.70
C SER A 95 -16.54 -1.44 1.51
N PHE A 96 -15.78 -1.32 0.42
CA PHE A 96 -15.06 -0.10 0.04
C PHE A 96 -15.83 0.66 -1.05
N LEU A 97 -15.33 1.83 -1.43
CA LEU A 97 -15.91 2.59 -2.54
C LEU A 97 -15.75 1.79 -3.84
N SER A 98 -16.69 1.91 -4.77
CA SER A 98 -16.59 1.30 -6.10
C SER A 98 -16.24 2.37 -7.15
N LEU A 99 -15.11 3.07 -6.92
CA LEU A 99 -14.66 4.16 -7.79
C LEU A 99 -13.61 3.72 -8.80
N PHE A 100 -12.99 2.55 -8.58
CA PHE A 100 -11.96 2.04 -9.47
C PHE A 100 -12.54 1.63 -10.84
N PRO A 101 -11.92 2.00 -11.97
CA PRO A 101 -12.47 1.77 -13.30
C PRO A 101 -12.28 0.31 -13.78
N MET A 102 -13.09 -0.60 -13.22
CA MET A 102 -13.04 -2.05 -13.48
C MET A 102 -13.39 -2.44 -14.93
N GLN A 103 -14.05 -1.54 -15.68
CA GLN A 103 -14.39 -1.75 -17.08
C GLN A 103 -13.19 -1.68 -18.04
N LEU A 104 -12.05 -1.13 -17.58
CA LEU A 104 -10.84 -1.05 -18.39
C LEU A 104 -10.19 -2.43 -18.57
N PRO A 105 -9.43 -2.66 -19.65
CA PRO A 105 -8.59 -3.85 -19.78
C PRO A 105 -7.68 -4.03 -18.55
N PHE A 106 -7.48 -5.27 -18.11
CA PHE A 106 -6.71 -5.60 -16.90
C PHE A 106 -5.33 -4.92 -16.84
N TRP A 107 -4.62 -4.80 -17.97
CA TRP A 107 -3.33 -4.13 -18.02
C TRP A 107 -3.42 -2.62 -17.74
N MET A 108 -4.49 -1.94 -18.18
CA MET A 108 -4.72 -0.53 -17.88
C MET A 108 -5.05 -0.34 -16.40
N GLN A 109 -5.84 -1.25 -15.83
CA GLN A 109 -6.11 -1.26 -14.38
C GLN A 109 -4.80 -1.35 -13.58
N VAL A 110 -3.89 -2.25 -13.98
CA VAL A 110 -2.57 -2.41 -13.36
C VAL A 110 -1.76 -1.12 -13.44
N ILE A 111 -1.73 -0.46 -14.60
CA ILE A 111 -1.01 0.82 -14.76
C ILE A 111 -1.58 1.90 -13.84
N ILE A 112 -2.91 1.99 -13.70
CA ILE A 112 -3.56 2.96 -12.81
C ILE A 112 -3.16 2.69 -11.35
N ALA A 113 -3.32 1.45 -10.88
CA ALA A 113 -2.95 1.08 -9.52
C ALA A 113 -1.46 1.30 -9.24
N LEU A 114 -0.60 0.93 -10.19
CA LEU A 114 0.85 1.12 -10.08
C LEU A 114 1.22 2.60 -10.06
N THR A 115 0.56 3.45 -10.85
CA THR A 115 0.77 4.91 -10.86
C THR A 115 0.37 5.53 -9.52
N ILE A 116 -0.76 5.09 -8.94
CA ILE A 116 -1.20 5.52 -7.60
C ILE A 116 -0.15 5.16 -6.55
N ILE A 117 0.28 3.89 -6.53
CA ILE A 117 1.26 3.40 -5.57
C ILE A 117 2.59 4.15 -5.74
N ASP A 118 3.07 4.31 -6.97
CA ASP A 118 4.32 5.00 -7.29
C ASP A 118 4.32 6.47 -6.85
N PHE A 119 3.19 7.18 -7.03
CA PHE A 119 3.07 8.56 -6.54
C PHE A 119 3.31 8.66 -5.02
N PHE A 120 2.70 7.77 -4.23
CA PHE A 120 2.85 7.80 -2.77
C PHE A 120 4.23 7.34 -2.32
N LEU A 121 4.84 6.38 -3.02
CA LEU A 121 6.23 6.00 -2.78
C LEU A 121 7.16 7.19 -3.02
N PHE A 122 7.03 7.86 -4.17
CA PHE A 122 7.75 9.10 -4.48
C PHE A 122 7.54 10.15 -3.38
N LEU A 123 6.29 10.38 -2.98
CA LEU A 123 5.96 11.44 -2.03
C LEU A 123 6.61 11.20 -0.67
N VAL A 124 6.49 9.99 -0.12
CA VAL A 124 7.12 9.65 1.16
C VAL A 124 8.64 9.65 1.04
N HIS A 125 9.19 9.19 -0.08
CA HIS A 125 10.63 9.20 -0.32
C HIS A 125 11.19 10.64 -0.38
N TRP A 126 10.54 11.53 -1.12
CA TRP A 126 10.87 12.95 -1.13
C TRP A 126 10.76 13.58 0.26
N GLN A 127 9.74 13.22 1.04
CA GLN A 127 9.60 13.65 2.44
C GLN A 127 10.71 13.07 3.33
N SER A 128 11.18 11.85 3.07
CA SER A 128 12.30 11.23 3.77
C SER A 128 13.59 12.02 3.64
N HIS A 129 13.79 12.70 2.51
CA HIS A 129 14.95 13.57 2.32
C HIS A 129 14.78 14.96 2.95
N LYS A 130 13.57 15.35 3.33
CA LYS A 130 13.27 16.67 3.93
C LYS A 130 13.12 16.64 5.45
N TYR A 131 12.60 15.54 6.00
CA TYR A 131 12.29 15.44 7.42
C TYR A 131 13.25 14.51 8.13
N GLN A 132 13.95 15.03 9.13
CA GLN A 132 15.04 14.34 9.83
C GLN A 132 14.68 12.95 10.38
N PHE A 133 13.46 12.75 10.91
CA PHE A 133 13.06 11.43 11.42
C PHE A 133 12.90 10.40 10.30
N LEU A 134 12.20 10.79 9.23
CA LEU A 134 12.05 9.95 8.04
C LEU A 134 13.40 9.73 7.35
N TRP A 135 14.30 10.72 7.37
CA TRP A 135 15.68 10.56 6.93
C TRP A 135 16.40 9.50 7.75
N LYS A 136 16.36 9.50 9.08
CA LYS A 136 17.05 8.46 9.88
C LYS A 136 16.59 7.05 9.54
N LEU A 137 15.30 6.89 9.30
CA LEU A 137 14.70 5.63 8.86
C LEU A 137 15.19 5.25 7.45
N HIS A 138 15.23 6.22 6.55
CA HIS A 138 15.62 6.05 5.16
C HIS A 138 17.14 5.96 4.96
N ALA A 139 17.95 6.54 5.84
CA ALA A 139 19.41 6.55 5.79
C ALA A 139 19.98 5.12 5.83
N ILE A 140 19.26 4.16 6.41
CA ILE A 140 19.62 2.74 6.35
C ILE A 140 19.69 2.24 4.90
N HIS A 141 18.82 2.75 4.03
CA HIS A 141 18.84 2.49 2.59
C HIS A 141 20.07 3.10 1.92
N HIS A 142 20.37 4.38 2.21
CA HIS A 142 21.56 5.07 1.72
C HIS A 142 22.87 4.59 2.34
N SER A 143 22.83 3.80 3.42
CA SER A 143 24.04 3.36 4.14
C SER A 143 24.94 2.40 3.35
N SER A 144 24.48 1.87 2.22
CA SER A 144 25.28 0.98 1.39
C SER A 144 26.40 1.74 0.68
N GLU A 145 27.62 1.23 0.77
CA GLU A 145 28.82 1.83 0.15
C GLU A 145 29.06 1.36 -1.30
N ARG A 146 28.13 0.58 -1.84
CA ARG A 146 28.06 0.07 -3.21
C ARG A 146 26.60 -0.15 -3.57
N LEU A 147 26.28 -0.20 -4.87
CA LEU A 147 24.94 -0.53 -5.34
C LEU A 147 24.93 -1.84 -6.11
N TYR A 148 23.95 -2.68 -5.79
CA TYR A 148 23.56 -3.88 -6.51
C TYR A 148 22.09 -4.18 -6.23
N PHE A 149 21.50 -5.13 -6.96
CA PHE A 149 20.03 -5.29 -7.01
C PHE A 149 19.35 -5.44 -5.63
N LEU A 150 20.01 -6.09 -4.66
CA LEU A 150 19.44 -6.36 -3.34
C LEU A 150 19.34 -5.11 -2.46
N ASN A 151 20.10 -4.04 -2.76
CA ASN A 151 20.04 -2.80 -1.97
C ASN A 151 18.66 -2.13 -2.02
N GLY A 152 17.85 -2.39 -3.07
CA GLY A 152 16.47 -1.92 -3.15
C GLY A 152 15.62 -2.38 -1.96
N GLU A 153 15.99 -3.50 -1.33
CA GLU A 153 15.28 -4.14 -0.23
C GLU A 153 15.89 -3.81 1.14
N LYS A 154 17.02 -3.09 1.18
CA LYS A 154 17.63 -2.63 2.43
C LYS A 154 16.91 -1.39 2.94
N ARG A 155 15.83 -1.61 3.70
CA ARG A 155 15.01 -0.53 4.29
C ARG A 155 14.70 -0.84 5.74
N HIS A 156 14.56 0.20 6.57
CA HIS A 156 14.02 0.02 7.91
C HIS A 156 12.56 -0.45 7.84
N ALA A 157 12.18 -1.46 8.62
CA ALA A 157 10.82 -2.03 8.62
C ALA A 157 9.72 -0.96 8.76
N LEU A 158 9.87 -0.04 9.72
CA LEU A 158 8.95 1.10 9.88
C LEU A 158 8.93 2.05 8.67
N HIS A 159 10.07 2.29 8.01
CA HIS A 159 10.11 3.12 6.80
C HIS A 159 9.29 2.49 5.69
N GLN A 160 9.48 1.19 5.46
CA GLN A 160 8.76 0.43 4.44
C GLN A 160 7.23 0.50 4.65
N VAL A 161 6.76 0.39 5.90
CA VAL A 161 5.34 0.55 6.22
C VAL A 161 4.89 1.98 5.90
N ILE A 162 5.60 3.00 6.40
CA ILE A 162 5.23 4.41 6.17
C ILE A 162 5.19 4.75 4.67
N GLU A 163 6.12 4.23 3.88
CA GLU A 163 6.26 4.50 2.45
C GLU A 163 5.22 3.75 1.61
N GLY A 164 4.99 2.46 1.87
CA GLY A 164 4.07 1.65 1.06
C GLY A 164 2.59 1.82 1.41
N THR A 165 2.27 2.08 2.69
CA THR A 165 0.90 2.08 3.18
C THR A 165 -0.03 3.10 2.50
N PRO A 166 0.34 4.37 2.25
CA PRO A 166 -0.59 5.35 1.71
C PRO A 166 -1.16 4.97 0.34
N GLY A 167 -0.32 4.50 -0.59
CA GLY A 167 -0.76 4.08 -1.93
C GLY A 167 -1.61 2.80 -1.89
N ILE A 168 -1.23 1.84 -1.03
CA ILE A 168 -2.00 0.60 -0.84
C ILE A 168 -3.37 0.88 -0.21
N ILE A 169 -3.44 1.75 0.80
CA ILE A 169 -4.71 2.17 1.42
C ILE A 169 -5.59 2.88 0.40
N LEU A 170 -5.06 3.79 -0.41
CA LEU A 170 -5.89 4.46 -1.42
C LEU A 170 -6.47 3.45 -2.41
N CYS A 171 -5.66 2.51 -2.91
CA CYS A 171 -6.14 1.41 -3.75
C CYS A 171 -7.23 0.59 -3.06
N LEU A 172 -7.09 0.28 -1.78
CA LEU A 172 -8.10 -0.43 -1.01
C LEU A 172 -9.40 0.38 -0.91
N VAL A 173 -9.30 1.66 -0.53
CA VAL A 173 -10.43 2.59 -0.33
C VAL A 173 -11.27 2.79 -1.59
N ILE A 174 -10.62 2.93 -2.75
CA ILE A 174 -11.32 3.13 -4.04
C ILE A 174 -11.86 1.84 -4.66
N GLY A 175 -11.65 0.69 -4.01
CA GLY A 175 -12.13 -0.61 -4.46
C GLY A 175 -11.30 -1.23 -5.59
N THR A 176 -9.99 -0.96 -5.63
CA THR A 176 -9.09 -1.58 -6.61
C THR A 176 -9.08 -3.10 -6.42
N PRO A 177 -9.32 -3.90 -7.48
CA PRO A 177 -9.31 -5.35 -7.36
C PRO A 177 -7.96 -5.89 -6.87
N GLN A 178 -8.02 -6.86 -5.96
CA GLN A 178 -6.85 -7.47 -5.34
C GLN A 178 -5.80 -8.00 -6.35
N PRO A 179 -6.17 -8.70 -7.44
CA PRO A 179 -5.20 -9.17 -8.43
C PRO A 179 -4.46 -8.02 -9.13
N VAL A 180 -5.12 -6.85 -9.29
CA VAL A 180 -4.52 -5.66 -9.92
C VAL A 180 -3.41 -5.10 -9.03
N VAL A 181 -3.66 -4.96 -7.73
CA VAL A 181 -2.67 -4.47 -6.76
C VAL A 181 -1.47 -5.40 -6.68
N VAL A 182 -1.69 -6.71 -6.68
CA VAL A 182 -0.59 -7.69 -6.62
C VAL A 182 0.28 -7.66 -7.86
N VAL A 183 -0.30 -7.57 -9.05
CA VAL A 183 0.48 -7.41 -10.29
C VAL A 183 1.26 -6.10 -10.27
N ALA A 184 0.65 -4.99 -9.83
CA ALA A 184 1.33 -3.71 -9.71
C ALA A 184 2.55 -3.78 -8.78
N LEU A 185 2.39 -4.31 -7.57
CA LEU A 185 3.48 -4.47 -6.60
C LEU A 185 4.58 -5.42 -7.08
N ALA A 186 4.22 -6.48 -7.81
CA ALA A 186 5.20 -7.41 -8.36
C ALA A 186 6.04 -6.79 -9.49
N ILE A 187 5.42 -6.01 -10.39
CA ILE A 187 6.13 -5.25 -11.42
C ILE A 187 7.05 -4.21 -10.78
N LEU A 188 6.57 -3.51 -9.76
CA LEU A 188 7.37 -2.55 -9.00
C LEU A 188 8.59 -3.22 -8.35
N ALA A 189 8.43 -4.40 -7.76
CA ALA A 189 9.55 -5.15 -7.17
C ALA A 189 10.63 -5.50 -8.21
N VAL A 190 10.24 -5.87 -9.43
CA VAL A 190 11.19 -6.08 -10.53
C VAL A 190 11.88 -4.76 -10.92
N ASN A 191 11.14 -3.65 -11.00
CA ASN A 191 11.76 -2.35 -11.28
C ASN A 191 12.75 -1.95 -10.19
N MET A 192 12.43 -2.21 -8.92
CA MET A 192 13.30 -1.92 -7.78
C MET A 192 14.66 -2.62 -7.90
N PHE A 193 14.69 -3.90 -8.32
CA PHE A 193 15.95 -4.59 -8.61
C PHE A 193 16.70 -3.92 -9.76
N MET A 194 16.00 -3.59 -10.86
CA MET A 194 16.60 -2.93 -12.01
C MET A 194 17.03 -1.47 -11.73
N GLN A 195 16.47 -0.83 -10.71
CA GLN A 195 16.80 0.53 -10.30
C GLN A 195 18.05 0.58 -9.42
N HIS A 196 18.36 -0.50 -8.68
CA HIS A 196 19.51 -0.56 -7.76
C HIS A 196 20.68 -1.37 -8.30
N THR A 197 20.46 -2.10 -9.39
CA THR A 197 21.45 -3.02 -9.92
C THR A 197 22.79 -2.37 -10.29
N ASN A 198 23.87 -3.13 -10.13
CA ASN A 198 25.19 -2.81 -10.66
C ASN A 198 25.30 -3.06 -12.16
N LEU A 199 24.22 -3.40 -12.89
CA LEU A 199 24.33 -3.65 -14.33
C LEU A 199 24.65 -2.39 -15.14
N ASP A 200 25.64 -2.46 -16.03
CA ASP A 200 25.95 -1.39 -16.99
C ASP A 200 25.00 -1.41 -18.21
N TYR A 201 23.69 -1.39 -17.96
CA TYR A 201 22.70 -1.18 -19.01
C TYR A 201 22.54 0.30 -19.36
N LYS A 202 22.00 0.57 -20.55
CA LYS A 202 21.67 1.91 -21.04
C LYS A 202 20.17 1.96 -21.36
N ALA A 203 19.39 2.67 -20.56
CA ALA A 203 17.95 2.82 -20.77
C ALA A 203 17.62 3.75 -21.95
N GLY A 204 18.57 4.57 -22.40
CA GLY A 204 18.39 5.44 -23.56
C GLY A 204 17.24 6.42 -23.34
N ILE A 205 16.21 6.37 -24.19
CA ILE A 205 15.01 7.22 -24.03
C ILE A 205 14.12 6.78 -22.86
N LEU A 206 14.20 5.51 -22.44
CA LEU A 206 13.33 4.97 -21.39
C LEU A 206 13.56 5.65 -20.03
N LYS A 207 14.77 6.16 -19.76
CA LYS A 207 15.05 6.95 -18.54
C LYS A 207 14.24 8.24 -18.45
N LYS A 208 13.64 8.70 -19.56
CA LYS A 208 12.73 9.85 -19.53
C LYS A 208 11.36 9.52 -18.93
N PHE A 209 11.03 8.24 -18.86
CA PHE A 209 9.73 7.74 -18.41
C PHE A 209 9.88 6.94 -17.11
N PHE A 210 10.87 6.04 -17.06
CA PHE A 210 11.06 5.11 -15.97
C PHE A 210 12.27 5.45 -15.10
N CYS A 211 12.10 5.22 -13.79
CA CYS A 211 13.18 5.32 -12.83
C CYS A 211 14.10 4.12 -12.96
N VAL A 212 15.33 4.39 -13.39
CA VAL A 212 16.35 3.40 -13.77
C VAL A 212 17.63 3.60 -12.96
N ALA A 213 18.50 2.60 -12.94
CA ALA A 213 19.77 2.64 -12.21
C ALA A 213 20.69 3.78 -12.65
N GLU A 214 20.68 4.14 -13.94
CA GLU A 214 21.44 5.30 -14.44
C GLU A 214 21.08 6.59 -13.70
N LEU A 215 19.81 6.77 -13.33
CA LEU A 215 19.35 7.95 -12.58
C LEU A 215 19.52 7.78 -11.08
N HIS A 216 19.17 6.60 -10.57
CA HIS A 216 19.06 6.35 -9.15
C HIS A 216 20.43 6.19 -8.46
N ARG A 217 21.48 5.78 -9.18
CA ARG A 217 22.84 5.79 -8.61
C ARG A 217 23.24 7.16 -8.10
N TRP A 218 22.85 8.23 -8.79
CA TRP A 218 23.19 9.59 -8.38
C TRP A 218 22.45 10.02 -7.11
N HIS A 219 21.22 9.58 -6.96
CA HIS A 219 20.45 9.77 -5.73
C HIS A 219 21.14 9.13 -4.52
N HIS A 220 21.88 8.03 -4.72
CA HIS A 220 22.65 7.34 -3.69
C HIS A 220 24.08 7.89 -3.47
N ARG A 221 24.44 9.04 -4.08
CA ARG A 221 25.75 9.66 -3.83
C ARG A 221 25.96 9.94 -2.35
N ALA A 222 27.20 9.77 -1.91
CA ALA A 222 27.57 9.94 -0.51
C ALA A 222 27.38 11.37 0.00
N ASP A 223 27.52 12.37 -0.86
CA ASP A 223 27.25 13.77 -0.50
C ASP A 223 25.73 14.00 -0.43
N TYR A 224 25.24 14.34 0.76
CA TYR A 224 23.81 14.54 1.00
C TYR A 224 23.19 15.58 0.07
N LYS A 225 23.90 16.64 -0.34
CA LYS A 225 23.35 17.67 -1.23
C LYS A 225 23.13 17.14 -2.64
N ASP A 226 24.04 16.31 -3.11
CA ASP A 226 23.97 15.72 -4.45
C ASP A 226 22.88 14.63 -4.54
N ALA A 227 22.57 13.97 -3.42
CA ALA A 227 21.53 12.96 -3.29
C ALA A 227 20.09 13.51 -3.38
N GLN A 228 19.89 14.83 -3.40
CA GLN A 228 18.55 15.45 -3.30
C GLN A 228 17.74 15.46 -4.63
N VAL A 229 17.81 14.38 -5.40
CA VAL A 229 17.23 14.25 -6.75
C VAL A 229 16.75 12.82 -7.02
N ASN A 230 15.93 12.61 -8.05
CA ASN A 230 15.52 11.30 -8.58
C ASN A 230 14.89 10.34 -7.53
N TYR A 231 13.85 10.81 -6.84
CA TYR A 231 13.16 10.07 -5.77
C TYR A 231 12.14 9.04 -6.28
N GLY A 232 11.73 9.07 -7.55
CA GLY A 232 10.69 8.18 -8.06
C GLY A 232 11.10 6.70 -7.99
N ALA A 233 10.13 5.82 -7.76
CA ALA A 233 10.37 4.37 -7.66
C ALA A 233 10.10 3.64 -8.99
N TRP A 234 9.17 4.15 -9.81
CA TRP A 234 8.82 3.59 -11.11
C TRP A 234 8.76 4.64 -12.22
N LEU A 235 8.04 5.76 -12.07
CA LEU A 235 7.95 6.82 -13.08
C LEU A 235 8.75 8.06 -12.68
N THR A 236 9.49 8.62 -13.64
CA THR A 236 10.21 9.90 -13.45
C THR A 236 9.31 11.13 -13.51
N ILE A 237 8.02 10.96 -13.83
CA ILE A 237 7.08 12.07 -13.98
C ILE A 237 6.96 12.88 -12.69
N TRP A 238 6.98 12.22 -11.54
CA TRP A 238 6.87 12.89 -10.25
C TRP A 238 8.09 13.77 -9.97
N ASP A 239 9.29 13.25 -10.24
CA ASP A 239 10.52 14.04 -10.13
C ASP A 239 10.51 15.26 -11.06
N ARG A 240 9.96 15.12 -12.27
CA ARG A 240 9.83 16.24 -13.21
C ARG A 240 8.83 17.28 -12.70
N LEU A 241 7.68 16.84 -12.19
CA LEU A 241 6.63 17.72 -11.65
C LEU A 241 7.09 18.48 -10.40
N PHE A 242 7.90 17.85 -9.55
CA PHE A 242 8.44 18.46 -8.32
C PHE A 242 9.79 19.14 -8.52
N ASN A 243 10.31 19.18 -9.76
CA ASN A 243 11.61 19.74 -10.12
C ASN A 243 12.79 19.11 -9.34
N THR A 244 12.74 17.79 -9.16
CA THR A 244 13.77 16.97 -8.52
C THR A 244 14.42 15.98 -9.49
N ALA A 245 14.05 16.01 -10.77
CA ALA A 245 14.68 15.18 -11.79
C ALA A 245 16.09 15.70 -12.13
N TYR A 246 17.07 14.80 -12.12
CA TYR A 246 18.44 15.08 -12.53
C TYR A 246 18.93 14.00 -13.51
N ASP A 247 19.15 14.41 -14.76
CA ASP A 247 19.69 13.57 -15.83
C ASP A 247 20.77 14.35 -16.58
N SER A 248 22.02 14.22 -16.13
CA SER A 248 23.18 14.94 -16.65
C SER A 248 24.18 13.97 -17.30
N PRO A 249 24.82 14.34 -18.42
CA PRO A 249 25.93 13.56 -18.97
C PRO A 249 27.05 13.27 -17.97
N LYS A 250 27.22 14.15 -16.96
CA LYS A 250 28.21 14.03 -15.89
C LYS A 250 27.95 12.83 -14.96
N MET A 251 26.74 12.27 -14.94
CA MET A 251 26.39 11.17 -14.03
C MET A 251 27.25 9.93 -14.22
N GLN A 252 27.74 9.69 -15.44
CA GLN A 252 28.58 8.52 -15.74
C GLN A 252 30.05 8.75 -15.35
N THR A 253 30.53 9.99 -15.34
CA THR A 253 31.94 10.33 -15.10
C THR A 253 32.21 10.86 -13.70
N GLU A 254 31.20 11.39 -13.02
CA GLU A 254 31.32 12.13 -11.75
C GLU A 254 30.48 11.52 -10.61
N LEU A 255 30.08 10.24 -10.70
CA LEU A 255 29.27 9.60 -9.66
C LEU A 255 29.94 9.65 -8.28
N GLY A 256 31.25 9.45 -8.20
CA GLY A 256 31.98 9.44 -6.93
C GLY A 256 31.57 8.27 -6.01
N ALA A 257 31.66 8.48 -4.70
CA ALA A 257 31.33 7.46 -3.70
C ALA A 257 29.80 7.35 -3.47
N ILE A 258 29.35 6.13 -3.15
CA ILE A 258 27.99 5.82 -2.66
C ILE A 258 28.05 5.69 -1.14
N GLY A 259 26.99 6.09 -0.45
CA GLY A 259 26.86 5.91 1.00
C GLY A 259 26.30 7.15 1.69
N ILE A 260 26.78 7.40 2.91
CA ILE A 260 26.52 8.63 3.66
C ILE A 260 27.86 9.20 4.12
N ALA A 261 28.32 10.28 3.50
CA ALA A 261 29.65 10.85 3.75
C ALA A 261 29.81 11.33 5.20
N GLU A 262 28.73 11.85 5.78
CA GLU A 262 28.68 12.37 7.15
C GLU A 262 28.76 11.26 8.21
N GLU A 263 28.49 10.00 7.85
CA GLU A 263 28.39 8.87 8.78
C GLU A 263 29.30 7.69 8.40
N LYS A 264 30.61 7.92 8.38
CA LYS A 264 31.64 6.91 8.03
C LYS A 264 31.58 5.61 8.84
N ASN A 265 31.02 5.63 10.05
CA ASN A 265 30.91 4.47 10.94
C ASN A 265 29.45 4.00 11.10
N PHE A 266 28.65 4.07 10.02
CA PHE A 266 27.28 3.58 10.04
C PHE A 266 27.23 2.11 10.53
N PRO A 267 26.29 1.72 11.41
CA PRO A 267 26.28 0.38 11.96
C PRO A 267 26.19 -0.70 10.87
N LYS A 268 26.98 -1.77 10.95
CA LYS A 268 26.97 -2.89 9.98
C LYS A 268 26.18 -4.12 10.45
N ASN A 269 25.36 -3.96 11.48
CA ASN A 269 24.55 -5.03 12.07
C ASN A 269 23.08 -4.63 12.06
N TYR A 270 22.21 -5.57 11.68
CA TYR A 270 20.77 -5.33 11.53
C TYR A 270 20.15 -4.68 12.77
N TRP A 271 20.38 -5.21 13.97
CA TRP A 271 19.77 -4.67 15.19
C TRP A 271 20.26 -3.27 15.54
N LYS A 272 21.54 -2.99 15.30
CA LYS A 272 22.09 -1.64 15.49
C LYS A 272 21.51 -0.65 14.48
N GLN A 273 21.31 -1.07 13.22
CA GLN A 273 20.64 -0.26 12.21
C GLN A 273 19.14 -0.08 12.54
N PHE A 274 18.46 -1.12 13.03
CA PHE A 274 17.05 -1.03 13.44
C PHE A 274 16.83 -0.03 14.59
N LEU A 275 17.73 0.01 15.58
CA LEU A 275 17.63 0.95 16.70
C LEU A 275 18.18 2.35 16.39
N TYR A 276 18.90 2.52 15.28
CA TYR A 276 19.57 3.77 14.91
C TYR A 276 18.63 5.00 14.90
N PRO A 277 17.41 4.96 14.32
CA PRO A 277 16.51 6.13 14.26
C PRO A 277 16.04 6.64 15.63
N PHE A 278 16.05 5.77 16.63
CA PHE A 278 15.51 6.02 17.98
C PHE A 278 16.58 6.43 18.99
N ASN A 279 17.85 6.46 18.60
CA ASN A 279 18.93 6.84 19.50
C ASN A 279 18.87 8.35 19.82
N LYS A 280 18.65 8.68 21.10
CA LYS A 280 18.44 10.06 21.61
C LYS A 280 19.61 11.02 21.39
N LYS A 281 20.81 10.52 21.10
CA LYS A 281 21.97 11.37 20.78
C LYS A 281 21.79 12.20 19.51
N ILE A 282 20.83 11.86 18.66
CA ILE A 282 20.52 12.60 17.44
C ILE A 282 19.26 13.46 17.68
N ARG A 283 19.45 14.74 18.08
CA ARG A 283 18.40 15.73 18.40
C ARG A 283 17.22 15.64 17.40
N GLN A 284 16.00 15.41 17.89
CA GLN A 284 14.76 15.46 17.10
C GLN A 284 14.05 16.80 17.35
N ASN A 285 13.55 17.45 16.30
CA ASN A 285 12.73 18.67 16.44
C ASN A 285 11.27 18.29 16.74
N SER A 286 10.67 18.93 17.76
CA SER A 286 9.34 18.60 18.31
C SER A 286 8.17 18.82 17.33
N LYS A 287 8.32 19.67 16.31
CA LYS A 287 7.30 19.92 15.28
C LYS A 287 7.04 18.68 14.38
N THR A 288 7.98 17.75 14.30
CA THR A 288 7.90 16.55 13.45
C THR A 288 6.95 15.48 14.01
N ILE A 289 6.75 15.44 15.34
CA ILE A 289 5.82 14.49 15.98
C ILE A 289 4.36 14.82 15.62
N LEU A 290 4.03 16.10 15.48
CA LEU A 290 2.68 16.56 15.13
C LEU A 290 2.26 16.19 13.70
N LEU A 291 3.19 16.20 12.74
CA LEU A 291 2.88 15.86 11.34
C LEU A 291 2.63 14.35 11.16
N ILE A 292 3.39 13.51 11.88
CA ILE A 292 3.22 12.05 11.90
C ILE A 292 1.95 11.68 12.66
N ALA A 293 1.67 12.35 13.79
CA ALA A 293 0.40 12.23 14.47
C ALA A 293 -0.75 12.59 13.52
N ALA A 294 -0.66 13.69 12.76
CA ALA A 294 -1.67 14.07 11.78
C ALA A 294 -1.83 13.04 10.63
N MET A 295 -0.74 12.47 10.11
CA MET A 295 -0.81 11.41 9.08
C MET A 295 -1.38 10.09 9.63
N LEU A 296 -0.99 9.67 10.84
CA LEU A 296 -1.58 8.52 11.53
C LEU A 296 -3.05 8.79 11.93
N PHE A 297 -3.40 10.04 12.24
CA PHE A 297 -4.75 10.48 12.59
C PHE A 297 -5.67 10.56 11.36
N ILE A 298 -5.17 10.98 10.20
CA ILE A 298 -5.88 10.88 8.91
C ILE A 298 -6.17 9.41 8.59
N ASN A 299 -5.20 8.52 8.80
CA ASN A 299 -5.43 7.07 8.67
C ASN A 299 -6.49 6.60 9.68
N GLY A 300 -6.41 7.01 10.95
CA GLY A 300 -7.39 6.66 11.99
C GLY A 300 -8.81 7.16 11.69
N ILE A 301 -8.99 8.38 11.20
CA ILE A 301 -10.29 8.94 10.79
C ILE A 301 -10.84 8.17 9.60
N VAL A 302 -10.01 7.86 8.60
CA VAL A 302 -10.44 7.09 7.42
C VAL A 302 -10.87 5.69 7.85
N PHE A 303 -10.07 4.97 8.65
CA PHE A 303 -10.44 3.64 9.15
C PHE A 303 -11.68 3.66 10.06
N SER A 304 -11.80 4.65 10.94
CA SER A 304 -12.98 4.81 11.81
C SER A 304 -14.24 5.10 11.00
N GLN A 305 -14.14 5.99 10.01
CA GLN A 305 -15.25 6.34 9.12
C GLN A 305 -15.65 5.15 8.23
N MET A 306 -14.69 4.36 7.76
CA MET A 306 -14.97 3.16 6.96
C MET A 306 -15.60 2.05 7.80
N TYR A 307 -15.17 1.88 9.05
CA TYR A 307 -15.85 0.96 9.97
C TYR A 307 -17.27 1.46 10.29
N ALA A 308 -17.45 2.77 10.47
CA ALA A 308 -18.75 3.39 10.69
C ALA A 308 -19.71 3.17 9.51
N ASP A 309 -19.20 3.22 8.27
CA ASP A 309 -20.02 3.00 7.08
C ASP A 309 -20.22 1.49 6.76
N ALA A 310 -19.58 0.57 7.50
CA ALA A 310 -19.72 -0.88 7.30
C ALA A 310 -21.13 -1.43 7.57
N ILE A 311 -22.01 -0.67 8.23
CA ILE A 311 -23.42 -1.04 8.39
C ILE A 311 -24.26 -0.74 7.13
N THR A 312 -23.75 0.09 6.22
CA THR A 312 -24.49 0.47 5.01
C THR A 312 -24.62 -0.70 4.03
N GLY A 313 -25.71 -0.73 3.28
CA GLY A 313 -26.02 -1.78 2.32
C GLY A 313 -27.31 -2.53 2.63
N ASN A 314 -27.50 -3.67 1.96
CA ASN A 314 -28.73 -4.44 2.01
C ASN A 314 -28.60 -5.60 2.99
N TRP A 315 -29.65 -5.78 3.79
CA TRP A 315 -29.70 -6.74 4.87
C TRP A 315 -31.02 -7.51 4.84
N GLN A 316 -31.01 -8.77 5.26
CA GLN A 316 -32.18 -9.62 5.38
C GLN A 316 -32.35 -10.05 6.84
N LEU A 317 -33.59 -10.03 7.35
CA LEU A 317 -33.86 -10.60 8.66
C LEU A 317 -33.62 -12.11 8.63
N GLN A 318 -33.12 -12.66 9.74
CA GLN A 318 -32.83 -14.09 9.86
C GLN A 318 -34.04 -15.01 9.58
N ASP A 319 -35.27 -14.54 9.85
CA ASP A 319 -36.51 -15.27 9.53
C ASP A 319 -36.91 -15.20 8.04
N GLY A 320 -36.14 -14.46 7.23
CA GLY A 320 -36.36 -14.26 5.80
C GLY A 320 -37.58 -13.43 5.46
N SER A 321 -38.25 -12.82 6.45
CA SER A 321 -39.53 -12.13 6.26
C SER A 321 -39.42 -10.81 5.51
N LYS A 322 -38.31 -10.07 5.70
CA LYS A 322 -38.08 -8.75 5.13
C LYS A 322 -36.62 -8.53 4.78
N LYS A 323 -36.38 -7.63 3.83
CA LYS A 323 -35.05 -7.06 3.55
C LYS A 323 -35.08 -5.55 3.73
N ILE A 324 -34.04 -5.02 4.34
CA ILE A 324 -33.86 -3.60 4.65
C ILE A 324 -32.60 -3.07 3.99
N SER A 325 -32.65 -1.83 3.52
CA SER A 325 -31.50 -1.10 2.99
C SER A 325 -31.11 -0.04 4.01
N VAL A 326 -29.86 -0.09 4.46
CA VAL A 326 -29.29 0.89 5.40
C VAL A 326 -28.43 1.86 4.62
N VAL A 327 -28.78 3.14 4.70
CA VAL A 327 -28.09 4.25 4.03
C VAL A 327 -27.71 5.31 5.05
N LYS A 328 -26.77 6.18 4.68
CA LYS A 328 -26.39 7.34 5.48
C LYS A 328 -27.14 8.57 4.96
N GLU A 329 -27.92 9.21 5.82
CA GLU A 329 -28.68 10.43 5.55
C GLU A 329 -28.30 11.45 6.64
N ASP A 330 -27.84 12.64 6.24
CA ASP A 330 -27.45 13.75 7.15
C ASP A 330 -26.47 13.35 8.29
N GLY A 331 -25.50 12.49 7.96
CA GLY A 331 -24.49 12.02 8.91
C GLY A 331 -24.95 10.88 9.83
N LYS A 332 -26.22 10.47 9.77
CA LYS A 332 -26.79 9.36 10.56
C LYS A 332 -27.18 8.19 9.68
N TYR A 333 -27.32 7.00 10.25
CA TYR A 333 -27.72 5.80 9.51
C TYR A 333 -29.22 5.54 9.64
N VAL A 334 -29.84 5.23 8.50
CA VAL A 334 -31.27 5.07 8.33
C VAL A 334 -31.55 3.78 7.57
N GLY A 335 -32.47 2.96 8.07
CA GLY A 335 -32.90 1.71 7.44
C GLY A 335 -34.32 1.80 6.88
N LYS A 336 -34.51 1.39 5.63
CA LYS A 336 -35.82 1.31 4.96
C LYS A 336 -36.09 -0.09 4.46
N ILE A 337 -37.34 -0.57 4.57
CA ILE A 337 -37.73 -1.85 3.96
C ILE A 337 -37.74 -1.68 2.43
N TYR A 338 -37.10 -2.58 1.70
CA TYR A 338 -37.17 -2.59 0.23
C TYR A 338 -37.81 -3.86 -0.33
N TRP A 339 -37.97 -4.89 0.50
CA TRP A 339 -38.61 -6.15 0.09
C TRP A 339 -39.26 -6.83 1.28
N VAL A 340 -40.41 -7.47 1.03
CA VAL A 340 -41.13 -8.30 1.99
C VAL A 340 -41.48 -9.63 1.35
N LYS A 341 -41.46 -10.71 2.13
CA LYS A 341 -41.81 -12.06 1.64
C LYS A 341 -43.32 -12.23 1.44
N ASP A 342 -44.10 -11.64 2.34
CA ASP A 342 -45.56 -11.69 2.31
C ASP A 342 -46.10 -10.52 1.46
N MET A 343 -46.66 -10.87 0.30
CA MET A 343 -47.17 -9.89 -0.67
C MET A 343 -48.33 -9.04 -0.12
N SER A 344 -49.05 -9.50 0.91
CA SER A 344 -50.07 -8.69 1.57
C SER A 344 -49.50 -7.48 2.31
N LYS A 345 -48.19 -7.51 2.59
CA LYS A 345 -47.44 -6.45 3.31
C LYS A 345 -46.65 -5.53 2.37
N ASN A 346 -46.95 -5.51 1.07
CA ASN A 346 -46.24 -4.66 0.10
C ASN A 346 -46.34 -3.16 0.43
N ASN A 347 -47.37 -2.74 1.16
CA ASN A 347 -47.51 -1.38 1.69
C ASN A 347 -46.44 -0.98 2.73
N GLU A 348 -45.65 -1.94 3.23
CA GLU A 348 -44.51 -1.70 4.12
C GLU A 348 -43.23 -1.31 3.35
N ILE A 349 -43.15 -1.61 2.04
CA ILE A 349 -42.00 -1.25 1.22
C ILE A 349 -41.84 0.27 1.17
N GLY A 350 -40.60 0.75 1.34
CA GLY A 350 -40.24 2.16 1.42
C GLY A 350 -40.37 2.74 2.83
N ARG A 351 -41.02 2.05 3.79
CA ARG A 351 -41.12 2.55 5.17
C ARG A 351 -39.75 2.55 5.84
N ARG A 352 -39.46 3.68 6.49
CA ARG A 352 -38.33 3.84 7.39
C ARG A 352 -38.61 3.08 8.68
N VAL A 353 -37.69 2.17 9.04
CA VAL A 353 -37.81 1.30 10.22
C VAL A 353 -36.67 1.48 11.21
N LEU A 354 -35.56 2.09 10.79
CA LEU A 354 -34.41 2.45 11.62
C LEU A 354 -33.99 3.88 11.32
N TRP A 355 -33.68 4.69 12.33
CA TRP A 355 -33.17 6.04 12.13
C TRP A 355 -32.35 6.53 13.32
N ASN A 356 -31.69 7.68 13.16
CA ASN A 356 -30.87 8.36 14.17
C ASN A 356 -29.64 7.57 14.68
N LEU A 357 -29.26 6.48 14.02
CA LEU A 357 -28.08 5.72 14.41
C LEU A 357 -26.81 6.53 14.15
N GLU A 358 -25.94 6.58 15.14
CA GLU A 358 -24.61 7.19 15.08
C GLU A 358 -23.56 6.16 15.49
N TYR A 359 -22.43 6.14 14.79
CA TYR A 359 -21.37 5.18 15.08
C TYR A 359 -20.52 5.65 16.25
N ASP A 360 -20.37 4.78 17.24
CA ASP A 360 -19.45 4.93 18.36
C ASP A 360 -18.21 4.06 18.12
N ALA A 361 -17.06 4.71 17.98
CA ALA A 361 -15.79 4.03 17.72
C ALA A 361 -15.22 3.29 18.93
N ASP A 362 -15.54 3.71 20.15
CA ASP A 362 -15.04 3.11 21.39
C ASP A 362 -15.75 1.78 21.66
N ASP A 363 -17.08 1.78 21.51
CA ASP A 363 -17.93 0.61 21.75
C ASP A 363 -18.13 -0.27 20.49
N LYS A 364 -17.64 0.19 19.33
CA LYS A 364 -17.79 -0.45 18.00
C LYS A 364 -19.24 -0.81 17.68
N GLU A 365 -20.14 0.15 17.90
CA GLU A 365 -21.58 -0.03 17.71
C GLU A 365 -22.22 1.22 17.10
N TRP A 366 -23.36 1.02 16.45
CA TRP A 366 -24.23 2.13 16.04
C TRP A 366 -25.28 2.31 17.11
N LYS A 367 -25.26 3.44 17.82
CA LYS A 367 -26.13 3.71 18.96
C LYS A 367 -26.96 4.97 18.79
N GLY A 368 -27.85 5.23 19.75
CA GLY A 368 -28.75 6.40 19.75
C GLY A 368 -29.88 6.31 18.72
N GLY A 369 -30.04 5.15 18.08
CA GLY A 369 -31.06 4.95 17.07
C GLY A 369 -32.43 4.67 17.66
N GLU A 370 -33.42 4.72 16.78
CA GLU A 370 -34.79 4.27 17.03
C GLU A 370 -35.17 3.20 16.00
N ILE A 371 -35.95 2.22 16.43
CA ILE A 371 -36.51 1.17 15.59
C ILE A 371 -38.03 1.15 15.73
N GLN A 372 -38.74 1.07 14.61
CA GLN A 372 -40.17 0.79 14.58
C GLN A 372 -40.50 -0.15 13.44
N LEU A 373 -41.10 -1.29 13.77
CA LEU A 373 -41.61 -2.21 12.76
C LEU A 373 -43.06 -1.82 12.41
N PRO A 374 -43.50 -1.99 11.14
CA PRO A 374 -44.83 -1.55 10.70
C PRO A 374 -46.02 -2.17 11.45
N ASP A 375 -45.82 -3.33 12.06
CA ASP A 375 -46.78 -4.10 12.85
C ASP A 375 -46.81 -3.71 14.33
N ILE A 376 -45.97 -2.76 14.77
CA ILE A 376 -45.87 -2.30 16.16
C ILE A 376 -46.11 -0.78 16.22
N GLY A 377 -47.11 -0.37 17.00
CA GLY A 377 -47.56 1.03 17.09
C GLY A 377 -46.62 1.99 17.83
N HIS A 378 -45.52 1.51 18.41
CA HIS A 378 -44.57 2.31 19.18
C HIS A 378 -43.13 2.06 18.72
N SER A 379 -42.29 3.09 18.74
CA SER A 379 -40.85 2.97 18.50
C SER A 379 -40.12 2.55 19.77
N ALA A 380 -38.99 1.87 19.60
CA ALA A 380 -38.07 1.52 20.67
C ALA A 380 -36.70 2.14 20.39
N SER A 381 -35.92 2.44 21.43
CA SER A 381 -34.50 2.78 21.25
C SER A 381 -33.76 1.56 20.72
N CYS A 382 -32.74 1.77 19.89
CA CYS A 382 -31.97 0.67 19.34
C CYS A 382 -30.46 0.97 19.24
N TYR A 383 -29.70 -0.11 19.18
CA TYR A 383 -28.31 -0.10 18.75
C TYR A 383 -28.03 -1.31 17.86
N ILE A 384 -26.98 -1.23 17.06
CA ILE A 384 -26.54 -2.29 16.16
C ILE A 384 -25.09 -2.62 16.43
N LYS A 385 -24.77 -3.92 16.47
CA LYS A 385 -23.39 -4.43 16.47
C LYS A 385 -23.18 -5.35 15.29
N LEU A 386 -22.06 -5.19 14.59
CA LEU A 386 -21.62 -6.21 13.63
C LEU A 386 -20.96 -7.35 14.42
N LYS A 387 -21.48 -8.56 14.26
CA LYS A 387 -20.81 -9.78 14.74
C LYS A 387 -19.65 -10.12 13.79
N ASP A 388 -19.93 -9.97 12.50
CA ASP A 388 -18.99 -10.04 11.39
C ASP A 388 -19.56 -9.19 10.25
N VAL A 389 -18.89 -9.23 9.11
CA VAL A 389 -19.12 -8.35 7.97
C VAL A 389 -20.43 -8.65 7.25
N ASN A 390 -20.92 -9.88 7.43
CA ASN A 390 -22.16 -10.39 6.86
C ASN A 390 -23.28 -10.51 7.89
N THR A 391 -23.02 -10.24 9.17
CA THR A 391 -23.96 -10.49 10.26
C THR A 391 -24.05 -9.30 11.20
N ALA A 392 -25.19 -8.62 11.21
CA ALA A 392 -25.49 -7.56 12.15
C ALA A 392 -26.51 -8.02 13.21
N ILE A 393 -26.34 -7.57 14.45
CA ILE A 393 -27.27 -7.80 15.56
C ILE A 393 -27.90 -6.46 15.90
N VAL A 394 -29.19 -6.32 15.63
CA VAL A 394 -29.99 -5.16 16.00
C VAL A 394 -30.68 -5.44 17.31
N THR A 395 -30.46 -4.58 18.30
CA THR A 395 -31.09 -4.71 19.63
C THR A 395 -32.03 -3.53 19.85
N GLY A 396 -33.33 -3.80 19.99
CA GLY A 396 -34.34 -2.80 20.34
C GLY A 396 -34.73 -2.92 21.82
N TYR A 397 -34.85 -1.82 22.54
CA TYR A 397 -35.12 -1.78 23.98
C TYR A 397 -35.93 -0.54 24.40
N HIS A 398 -36.60 -0.63 25.55
CA HIS A 398 -37.26 0.49 26.22
C HIS A 398 -36.57 0.74 27.57
N GLY A 399 -36.07 1.95 27.79
CA GLY A 399 -35.32 2.29 29.02
C GLY A 399 -33.90 1.71 29.01
N MET A 400 -33.68 0.58 29.67
CA MET A 400 -32.35 -0.02 29.84
C MET A 400 -32.03 -1.08 28.76
N ARG A 401 -30.82 -1.02 28.19
CA ARG A 401 -30.34 -1.96 27.16
C ARG A 401 -30.42 -3.44 27.55
N LEU A 402 -30.27 -3.73 28.85
CA LEU A 402 -30.28 -5.08 29.40
C LEU A 402 -31.56 -5.88 29.08
N PHE A 403 -32.68 -5.19 28.89
CA PHE A 403 -33.99 -5.81 28.59
C PHE A 403 -34.34 -5.79 27.09
N GLY A 404 -33.37 -5.47 26.23
CA GLY A 404 -33.57 -5.39 24.79
C GLY A 404 -33.84 -6.75 24.14
N LYS A 405 -34.61 -6.74 23.06
CA LYS A 405 -34.78 -7.89 22.17
C LYS A 405 -33.87 -7.74 20.97
N THR A 406 -33.23 -8.83 20.57
CA THR A 406 -32.30 -8.87 19.46
C THR A 406 -32.91 -9.49 18.21
N LYS A 407 -32.50 -8.99 17.06
CA LYS A 407 -32.74 -9.58 15.74
C LYS A 407 -31.42 -9.64 14.99
N THR A 408 -31.17 -10.78 14.36
CA THR A 408 -30.02 -10.95 13.49
C THR A 408 -30.40 -10.58 12.06
N LEU A 409 -29.52 -9.81 11.43
CA LEU A 409 -29.58 -9.46 10.03
C LEU A 409 -28.40 -10.09 9.31
N THR A 410 -28.64 -10.67 8.13
CA THR A 410 -27.60 -11.18 7.24
C THR A 410 -27.48 -10.29 6.01
N ARG A 411 -26.26 -9.96 5.61
CA ARG A 411 -25.98 -9.11 4.45
C ARG A 411 -26.48 -9.81 3.18
N VAL A 412 -27.10 -9.04 2.29
CA VAL A 412 -27.59 -9.50 1.00
C VAL A 412 -26.65 -8.95 -0.06
N ASN A 413 -25.97 -9.84 -0.78
CA ASN A 413 -25.09 -9.49 -1.89
C ASN A 413 -25.87 -8.93 -3.08
#